data_AF-A0AAD0M674-F1
#
_entry.id   AF-A0AAD0M674-F1
#
_cell.length_a   1.000
_cell.length_b   1.000
_cell.length_c   1.000
_cell.angle_alpha   90.00
_cell.angle_beta   90.00
_cell.angle_gamma   90.00
#
_symmetry.space_group_name_H-M   'P 1'
#
loop_
_entity.id
_entity.type
_entity.pdbx_description
1 polymer ?
#
loop_
_entity_poly.entity_id
_entity_poly.type
_entity_poly.pdbx_seq_one_letter_code
_entity_poly.pdbx_strand_id
1 'polypeptide(L)'
;MLSVRVERSMFGIPELDSFYRKLKAECRDCGDFLEAATLAEEWLLRFSTKKFPIASAKRKIASLGSKKGDEELMFAIGMALCIPSNDTRAIINSFYPFLKDNAFDTARYVKQLAKHAQGEIEVDVLLAVSLVNDSSLCDLTCRLYGSTVDDVRLHAVAWDDLKSFNLTLSDHEPSARYQAAYALARFPVAPETRIHQQLSLLETFKLDFPYYRSGVLRSQLEGEYTSGVDYVRFEGVQRATLRPQGGDEIERAKPGQFKGLHEEPGFSLDLTENMEEIIHEFFEVKREECRIKPNSWRLVDEITRAFMAAGADAKALVALGPCSQEDLDTLPSLKEALSALGELSVDWQRFYQVMYRAYLSGFDHAEVVANCENDETLAAVYRVTNDKAYLQAGNAHVRSIAISADLGL
;
A
#
# COMPACT_ATOMS: atom_id res chain seq x y z
N MET A 1 3.49 20.75 -62.49
CA MET A 1 3.68 21.56 -61.26
C MET A 1 3.27 20.72 -60.07
N LEU A 2 4.24 20.11 -59.39
CA LEU A 2 4.01 19.40 -58.13
C LEU A 2 3.72 20.47 -57.07
N SER A 3 2.52 20.42 -56.51
CA SER A 3 2.17 21.22 -55.33
C SER A 3 3.09 20.77 -54.20
N VAL A 4 4.10 21.59 -53.89
CA VAL A 4 4.85 21.48 -52.65
C VAL A 4 3.83 21.69 -51.53
N ARG A 5 3.40 20.61 -50.88
CA ARG A 5 2.70 20.72 -49.60
C ARG A 5 3.66 21.43 -48.67
N VAL A 6 3.42 22.72 -48.45
CA VAL A 6 4.11 23.48 -47.40
C VAL A 6 3.76 22.77 -46.09
N GLU A 7 4.72 22.02 -45.57
CA GLU A 7 4.55 21.32 -44.31
C GLU A 7 4.33 22.35 -43.21
N ARG A 8 3.19 22.24 -42.53
CA ARG A 8 2.86 23.18 -41.46
C ARG A 8 3.74 22.90 -40.25
N SER A 9 4.35 23.95 -39.72
CA SER A 9 5.06 23.91 -38.44
C SER A 9 4.03 23.88 -37.30
N MET A 10 4.36 23.24 -36.18
CA MET A 10 3.47 23.14 -35.00
C MET A 10 4.09 23.86 -33.80
N PHE A 11 5.38 23.68 -33.58
CA PHE A 11 6.14 24.29 -32.49
C PHE A 11 7.01 25.47 -32.95
N GLY A 12 7.29 25.58 -34.25
CA GLY A 12 8.25 26.55 -34.80
C GLY A 12 9.70 26.10 -34.61
N ILE A 13 9.90 24.81 -34.32
CA ILE A 13 11.18 24.15 -34.10
C ILE A 13 11.18 22.91 -35.02
N PRO A 14 11.95 22.93 -36.13
CA PRO A 14 11.90 21.87 -37.15
C PRO A 14 12.12 20.45 -36.61
N GLU A 15 13.02 20.29 -35.66
CA GLU A 15 13.43 19.02 -35.06
C GLU A 15 12.27 18.43 -34.23
N LEU A 16 11.65 19.27 -33.38
CA LEU A 16 10.49 18.88 -32.59
C LEU A 16 9.25 18.61 -33.46
N ASP A 17 9.04 19.42 -34.51
CA ASP A 17 7.98 19.22 -35.50
C ASP A 17 8.16 17.88 -36.25
N SER A 18 9.39 17.58 -36.65
CA SER A 18 9.76 16.33 -37.32
C SER A 18 9.50 15.13 -36.42
N PHE A 19 9.96 15.19 -35.16
CA PHE A 19 9.75 14.12 -34.18
C PHE A 19 8.26 13.86 -33.93
N TYR A 20 7.45 14.90 -33.72
CA TYR A 20 6.01 14.76 -33.56
C TYR A 20 5.33 14.05 -34.74
N ARG A 21 5.73 14.39 -35.98
CA ARG A 21 5.19 13.75 -37.18
C ARG A 21 5.63 12.29 -37.29
N LYS A 22 6.90 11.98 -37.01
CA LYS A 22 7.41 10.60 -36.98
C LYS A 22 6.60 9.75 -35.98
N LEU A 23 6.35 10.28 -34.78
CA LEU A 23 5.54 9.63 -33.76
C LEU A 23 4.09 9.39 -34.25
N LYS A 24 3.46 10.40 -34.88
CA LYS A 24 2.10 10.27 -35.42
C LYS A 24 2.00 9.29 -36.60
N ALA A 25 3.10 9.07 -37.31
CA ALA A 25 3.22 8.06 -38.36
C ALA A 25 3.57 6.67 -37.80
N GLU A 26 3.56 6.48 -36.47
CA GLU A 26 3.89 5.23 -35.78
C GLU A 26 5.33 4.75 -36.08
N CYS A 27 6.26 5.69 -36.33
CA CYS A 27 7.67 5.36 -36.46
C CYS A 27 8.18 4.75 -35.15
N ARG A 28 8.73 3.53 -35.22
CA ARG A 28 9.15 2.78 -34.03
C ARG A 28 10.51 3.22 -33.50
N ASP A 29 11.36 3.77 -34.36
CA ASP A 29 12.70 4.24 -34.05
C ASP A 29 12.83 5.67 -34.59
N CYS A 30 12.60 6.66 -33.72
CA CYS A 30 12.54 8.04 -34.16
C CYS A 30 13.92 8.70 -34.30
N GLY A 31 14.97 8.12 -33.67
CA GLY A 31 16.22 8.85 -33.37
C GLY A 31 15.96 10.14 -32.59
N ASP A 32 16.99 10.72 -31.98
CA ASP A 32 16.94 12.09 -31.45
C ASP A 32 15.91 12.32 -30.32
N PHE A 33 15.55 11.29 -29.54
CA PHE A 33 14.54 11.41 -28.47
C PHE A 33 14.95 12.44 -27.43
N LEU A 34 16.21 12.35 -26.98
CA LEU A 34 16.80 13.27 -25.99
C LEU A 34 16.73 14.72 -26.48
N GLU A 35 17.12 14.98 -27.73
CA GLU A 35 17.07 16.31 -28.32
C GLU A 35 15.64 16.84 -28.39
N ALA A 36 14.69 16.02 -28.86
CA ALA A 36 13.29 16.41 -28.94
C ALA A 36 12.69 16.72 -27.56
N ALA A 37 13.04 15.96 -26.52
CA ALA A 37 12.59 16.21 -25.16
C ALA A 37 13.17 17.51 -24.58
N THR A 38 14.47 17.77 -24.78
CA THR A 38 15.10 19.04 -24.38
C THR A 38 14.46 20.24 -25.09
N LEU A 39 14.24 20.13 -26.41
CA LEU A 39 13.57 21.18 -27.18
C LEU A 39 12.12 21.41 -26.73
N ALA A 40 11.43 20.36 -26.32
CA ALA A 40 10.07 20.47 -25.77
C ALA A 40 10.06 21.21 -24.43
N GLU A 41 10.98 20.88 -23.53
CA GLU A 41 11.18 21.60 -22.26
C GLU A 41 11.47 23.09 -22.50
N GLU A 42 12.47 23.40 -23.33
CA GLU A 42 12.83 24.78 -23.66
C GLU A 42 11.66 25.55 -24.27
N TRP A 43 10.88 24.89 -25.14
CA TRP A 43 9.71 25.50 -25.75
C TRP A 43 8.63 25.82 -24.72
N LEU A 44 8.35 24.91 -23.77
CA LEU A 44 7.39 25.13 -22.69
C LEU A 44 7.82 26.26 -21.75
N LEU A 45 9.10 26.32 -21.40
CA LEU A 45 9.65 27.34 -20.51
C LEU A 45 9.53 28.77 -21.07
N ARG A 46 9.44 28.96 -22.39
CA ARG A 46 9.15 30.28 -23.00
C ARG A 46 7.78 30.85 -22.58
N PHE A 47 6.87 30.00 -22.12
CA PHE A 47 5.53 30.38 -21.70
C PHE A 47 5.34 30.36 -20.18
N SER A 48 6.24 29.74 -19.41
CA SER A 48 6.07 29.48 -17.97
C SER A 48 5.87 30.76 -17.14
N THR A 49 6.51 31.86 -17.56
CA THR A 49 6.45 33.18 -16.92
C THR A 49 5.32 34.08 -17.45
N LYS A 50 4.53 33.62 -18.42
CA LYS A 50 3.42 34.41 -18.98
C LYS A 50 2.23 34.38 -18.04
N LYS A 51 1.43 35.46 -18.03
CA LYS A 51 0.16 35.53 -17.26
C LYS A 51 -0.82 34.41 -17.60
N PHE A 52 -0.83 33.96 -18.87
CA PHE A 52 -1.67 32.87 -19.35
C PHE A 52 -0.82 31.88 -20.16
N PRO A 53 -0.05 30.98 -19.52
CA PRO A 53 0.88 30.07 -20.20
C PRO A 53 0.19 29.19 -21.24
N ILE A 54 -0.89 28.50 -20.83
CA ILE A 54 -1.68 27.59 -21.68
C ILE A 54 -2.22 28.32 -22.92
N ALA A 55 -2.91 29.45 -22.73
CA ALA A 55 -3.48 30.21 -23.84
C ALA A 55 -2.40 30.80 -24.76
N SER A 56 -1.21 31.10 -24.23
CA SER A 56 -0.09 31.62 -25.03
C SER A 56 0.57 30.52 -25.87
N ALA A 57 0.78 29.34 -25.29
CA ALA A 57 1.26 28.15 -26.00
C ALA A 57 0.29 27.73 -27.11
N LYS A 58 -1.01 27.61 -26.80
CA LYS A 58 -2.05 27.26 -27.79
C LYS A 58 -2.17 28.30 -28.91
N ARG A 59 -2.06 29.61 -28.60
CA ARG A 59 -2.02 30.65 -29.63
C ARG A 59 -0.79 30.56 -30.51
N LYS A 60 0.38 30.22 -29.95
CA LYS A 60 1.60 30.02 -30.75
C LYS A 60 1.41 28.86 -31.71
N ILE A 61 0.90 27.73 -31.24
CA ILE A 61 0.56 26.56 -32.06
C ILE A 61 -0.41 26.95 -33.19
N ALA A 62 -1.51 27.63 -32.85
CA ALA A 62 -2.52 28.06 -33.82
C ALA A 62 -1.94 29.02 -34.88
N SER A 63 -1.03 29.92 -34.48
CA SER A 63 -0.37 30.87 -35.39
C SER A 63 0.52 30.19 -36.43
N LEU A 64 0.96 28.96 -36.18
CA LEU A 64 1.74 28.15 -37.10
C LEU A 64 0.87 27.27 -38.02
N GLY A 65 -0.45 27.37 -37.88
CA GLY A 65 -1.42 26.76 -38.79
C GLY A 65 -1.97 25.41 -38.34
N SER A 66 -1.68 24.98 -37.10
CA SER A 66 -2.29 23.80 -36.50
C SER A 66 -3.69 24.09 -35.94
N LYS A 67 -4.56 23.08 -35.98
CA LYS A 67 -5.88 23.07 -35.33
C LYS A 67 -5.92 22.16 -34.09
N LYS A 68 -4.80 21.51 -33.75
CA LYS A 68 -4.69 20.48 -32.71
C LYS A 68 -3.95 20.97 -31.45
N GLY A 69 -4.28 22.19 -31.01
CA GLY A 69 -3.55 22.89 -29.94
C GLY A 69 -3.39 22.09 -28.64
N ASP A 70 -4.40 21.32 -28.25
CA ASP A 70 -4.40 20.55 -27.00
C ASP A 70 -3.55 19.28 -27.12
N GLU A 71 -3.65 18.59 -28.26
CA GLU A 71 -2.89 17.38 -28.58
C GLU A 71 -1.39 17.66 -28.69
N GLU A 72 -1.03 18.77 -29.33
CA GLU A 72 0.36 19.20 -29.52
C GLU A 72 0.96 19.75 -28.22
N LEU A 73 0.16 20.44 -27.40
CA LEU A 73 0.59 20.85 -26.06
C LEU A 73 0.83 19.62 -25.15
N MET A 74 -0.08 18.63 -25.17
CA MET A 74 0.12 17.37 -24.43
C MET A 74 1.36 16.62 -24.88
N PHE A 75 1.66 16.60 -26.18
CA PHE A 75 2.89 16.00 -26.69
C PHE A 75 4.13 16.72 -26.14
N ALA A 76 4.20 18.06 -26.22
CA ALA A 76 5.36 18.79 -25.73
C ALA A 76 5.57 18.55 -24.22
N ILE A 77 4.48 18.59 -23.44
CA ILE A 77 4.52 18.28 -22.00
C ILE A 77 4.98 16.84 -21.78
N GLY A 78 4.39 15.86 -22.47
CA GLY A 78 4.73 14.45 -22.33
C GLY A 78 6.20 14.16 -22.66
N MET A 79 6.76 14.83 -23.69
CA MET A 79 8.16 14.74 -24.05
C MET A 79 9.07 15.27 -22.93
N ALA A 80 8.77 16.46 -22.40
CA ALA A 80 9.53 17.02 -21.28
C ALA A 80 9.46 16.14 -20.03
N LEU A 81 8.31 15.55 -19.73
CA LEU A 81 8.14 14.62 -18.60
C LEU A 81 8.87 13.28 -18.79
N CYS A 82 9.22 12.88 -20.01
CA CYS A 82 10.04 11.68 -20.21
C CYS A 82 11.50 11.89 -19.77
N ILE A 83 11.95 13.13 -19.57
CA ILE A 83 13.28 13.46 -19.06
C ILE A 83 13.14 14.49 -17.95
N PRO A 84 12.74 14.05 -16.75
CA PRO A 84 12.60 14.96 -15.62
C PRO A 84 13.91 15.71 -15.36
N SER A 85 13.79 17.02 -15.13
CA SER A 85 14.88 17.97 -14.95
C SER A 85 14.59 18.92 -13.77
N ASN A 86 15.54 19.81 -13.46
CA ASN A 86 15.33 20.87 -12.47
C ASN A 86 14.16 21.82 -12.82
N ASP A 87 13.77 21.90 -14.09
CA ASP A 87 12.68 22.74 -14.59
C ASP A 87 11.31 22.04 -14.60
N THR A 88 11.25 20.74 -14.25
CA THR A 88 10.01 19.96 -14.20
C THR A 88 8.96 20.61 -13.31
N ARG A 89 9.35 21.15 -12.15
CA ARG A 89 8.44 21.89 -11.26
C ARG A 89 7.81 23.09 -11.96
N ALA A 90 8.63 23.88 -12.67
CA ALA A 90 8.18 25.10 -13.33
C ALA A 90 7.15 24.77 -14.42
N ILE A 91 7.39 23.72 -15.20
CA ILE A 91 6.45 23.25 -16.23
C ILE A 91 5.13 22.79 -15.58
N ILE A 92 5.19 21.90 -14.59
CA ILE A 92 3.96 21.38 -13.94
C ILE A 92 3.15 22.53 -13.34
N ASN A 93 3.80 23.45 -12.64
CA ASN A 93 3.11 24.58 -12.01
C ASN A 93 2.49 25.54 -13.03
N SER A 94 3.23 25.95 -14.06
CA SER A 94 2.74 26.90 -15.07
C SER A 94 1.59 26.35 -15.91
N PHE A 95 1.53 25.03 -16.08
CA PHE A 95 0.48 24.35 -16.84
C PHE A 95 -0.53 23.62 -15.94
N TYR A 96 -0.51 23.85 -14.62
CA TYR A 96 -1.30 23.12 -13.63
C TYR A 96 -2.79 22.97 -13.99
N PRO A 97 -3.54 24.04 -14.39
CA PRO A 97 -4.96 23.88 -14.72
C PRO A 97 -5.20 22.90 -15.87
N PHE A 98 -4.35 22.96 -16.90
CA PHE A 98 -4.46 22.05 -18.05
C PHE A 98 -4.11 20.62 -17.67
N LEU A 99 -3.03 20.44 -16.90
CA LEU A 99 -2.55 19.13 -16.46
C LEU A 99 -3.55 18.45 -15.51
N LYS A 100 -4.17 19.21 -14.61
CA LYS A 100 -5.20 18.70 -13.69
C LYS A 100 -6.39 18.11 -14.44
N ASP A 101 -6.83 18.79 -15.51
CA ASP A 101 -7.98 18.37 -16.32
C ASP A 101 -7.62 17.24 -17.31
N ASN A 102 -6.35 17.10 -17.68
CA ASN A 102 -5.88 16.17 -18.73
C ASN A 102 -4.85 15.15 -18.21
N ALA A 103 -4.80 14.88 -16.90
CA ALA A 103 -3.74 14.07 -16.30
C ALA A 103 -3.70 12.65 -16.87
N PHE A 104 -4.87 12.02 -17.07
CA PHE A 104 -4.98 10.68 -17.62
C PHE A 104 -4.45 10.59 -19.07
N ASP A 105 -4.85 11.53 -19.92
CA ASP A 105 -4.36 11.59 -21.30
C ASP A 105 -2.86 11.87 -21.35
N THR A 106 -2.36 12.76 -20.48
CA THR A 106 -0.94 13.06 -20.37
C THR A 106 -0.15 11.82 -19.96
N ALA A 107 -0.61 11.05 -18.97
CA ALA A 107 0.02 9.79 -18.58
C ALA A 107 0.06 8.76 -19.71
N ARG A 108 -1.00 8.67 -20.51
CA ARG A 108 -1.02 7.81 -21.69
C ARG A 108 0.02 8.25 -22.71
N TYR A 109 0.19 9.55 -22.92
CA TYR A 109 1.23 10.11 -23.79
C TYR A 109 2.64 9.82 -23.25
N VAL A 110 2.92 10.08 -21.97
CA VAL A 110 4.21 9.80 -21.35
C VAL A 110 4.57 8.31 -21.50
N LYS A 111 3.62 7.40 -21.26
CA LYS A 111 3.84 5.96 -21.49
C LYS A 111 4.16 5.64 -22.95
N GLN A 112 3.43 6.22 -23.89
CA GLN A 112 3.68 5.98 -25.32
C GLN A 112 5.07 6.46 -25.70
N LEU A 113 5.44 7.67 -25.29
CA LEU A 113 6.75 8.27 -25.54
C LEU A 113 7.88 7.48 -24.89
N ALA A 114 7.71 7.06 -23.64
CA ALA A 114 8.68 6.23 -22.92
C ALA A 114 8.97 4.90 -23.64
N LYS A 115 7.99 4.31 -24.33
CA LYS A 115 8.22 3.11 -25.16
C LYS A 115 9.09 3.40 -26.38
N HIS A 116 9.00 4.60 -26.95
CA HIS A 116 9.83 5.02 -28.09
C HIS A 116 11.24 5.44 -27.65
N ALA A 117 11.43 5.81 -26.38
CA ALA A 117 12.74 6.10 -25.80
C ALA A 117 13.56 4.85 -25.43
N GLN A 118 12.98 3.65 -25.58
CA GLN A 118 13.54 2.41 -25.03
C GLN A 118 14.94 2.14 -25.60
N GLY A 119 15.97 2.21 -24.75
CA GLY A 119 17.39 2.05 -25.12
C GLY A 119 18.20 3.35 -25.06
N GLU A 120 17.54 4.51 -25.11
CA GLU A 120 18.17 5.83 -24.93
C GLU A 120 17.99 6.35 -23.50
N ILE A 121 16.78 6.22 -22.93
CA ILE A 121 16.42 6.77 -21.61
C ILE A 121 15.49 5.84 -20.85
N GLU A 122 15.70 5.72 -19.54
CA GLU A 122 14.73 5.11 -18.62
C GLU A 122 13.98 6.20 -17.85
N VAL A 123 12.67 6.30 -18.07
CA VAL A 123 11.82 7.29 -17.38
C VAL A 123 11.61 6.85 -15.93
N ASP A 124 12.08 7.67 -14.98
CA ASP A 124 11.98 7.43 -13.54
C ASP A 124 10.97 8.39 -12.89
N VAL A 125 9.84 7.85 -12.44
CA VAL A 125 8.79 8.61 -11.75
C VAL A 125 9.26 9.10 -10.38
N LEU A 126 10.10 8.32 -9.68
CA LEU A 126 10.62 8.70 -8.37
C LEU A 126 11.51 9.95 -8.49
N LEU A 127 12.37 9.97 -9.51
CA LEU A 127 13.16 11.14 -9.85
C LEU A 127 12.27 12.36 -10.14
N ALA A 128 11.21 12.20 -10.95
CA ALA A 128 10.29 13.28 -11.27
C ALA A 128 9.65 13.90 -10.02
N VAL A 129 9.17 13.07 -9.10
CA VAL A 129 8.59 13.54 -7.82
C VAL A 129 9.66 14.26 -6.98
N SER A 130 10.87 13.70 -6.89
CA SER A 130 11.96 14.31 -6.13
C SER A 130 12.33 15.71 -6.65
N LEU A 131 12.21 15.96 -7.95
CA LEU A 131 12.56 17.24 -8.60
C LEU A 131 11.46 18.30 -8.45
N VAL A 132 10.20 17.89 -8.29
CA VAL A 132 9.08 18.82 -8.06
C VAL A 132 9.22 19.55 -6.73
N ASN A 133 9.72 18.86 -5.69
CA ASN A 133 10.06 19.45 -4.39
C ASN A 133 8.93 20.32 -3.79
N ASP A 134 7.69 19.86 -3.95
CA ASP A 134 6.46 20.53 -3.52
C ASP A 134 5.37 19.48 -3.29
N SER A 135 4.96 19.28 -2.03
CA SER A 135 3.97 18.26 -1.66
C SER A 135 2.61 18.49 -2.34
N SER A 136 2.24 19.76 -2.57
CA SER A 136 0.98 20.12 -3.23
C SER A 136 0.89 19.67 -4.69
N LEU A 137 2.04 19.39 -5.31
CA LEU A 137 2.13 18.92 -6.69
C LEU A 137 2.41 17.41 -6.78
N CYS A 138 2.62 16.71 -5.65
CA CYS A 138 2.98 15.30 -5.62
C CYS A 138 1.90 14.42 -6.27
N ASP A 139 0.64 14.55 -5.85
CA ASP A 139 -0.49 13.80 -6.42
C ASP A 139 -0.62 14.01 -7.93
N LEU A 140 -0.58 15.28 -8.37
CA LEU A 140 -0.66 15.60 -9.78
C LEU A 140 0.50 14.95 -10.54
N THR A 141 1.73 15.06 -10.03
CA THR A 141 2.93 14.48 -10.65
C THR A 141 2.77 12.96 -10.81
N CYS A 142 2.37 12.24 -9.76
CA CYS A 142 2.09 10.81 -9.83
C CYS A 142 1.08 10.48 -10.94
N ARG A 143 -0.02 11.23 -10.99
CA ARG A 143 -1.09 11.07 -11.99
C ARG A 143 -0.62 11.35 -13.42
N LEU A 144 0.33 12.25 -13.63
CA LEU A 144 0.93 12.53 -14.95
C LEU A 144 1.80 11.39 -15.48
N TYR A 145 2.28 10.51 -14.59
CA TYR A 145 2.97 9.27 -14.97
C TYR A 145 2.05 8.04 -14.89
N GLY A 146 0.82 8.20 -14.37
CA GLY A 146 -0.11 7.09 -14.16
C GLY A 146 0.32 6.15 -13.05
N SER A 147 0.99 6.67 -12.03
CA SER A 147 1.33 6.01 -10.77
C SER A 147 0.50 6.61 -9.62
N THR A 148 0.49 5.95 -8.48
CA THR A 148 -0.15 6.46 -7.26
C THR A 148 0.88 7.07 -6.30
N VAL A 149 0.40 7.88 -5.35
CA VAL A 149 1.25 8.40 -4.26
C VAL A 149 1.78 7.26 -3.38
N ASP A 150 1.02 6.17 -3.23
CA ASP A 150 1.45 5.00 -2.47
C ASP A 150 2.60 4.26 -3.17
N ASP A 151 2.53 4.08 -4.49
CA ASP A 151 3.64 3.49 -5.26
C ASP A 151 4.93 4.28 -5.05
N VAL A 152 4.86 5.61 -5.18
CA VAL A 152 6.02 6.49 -4.95
C VAL A 152 6.53 6.37 -3.52
N ARG A 153 5.64 6.28 -2.53
CA ARG A 153 6.00 6.13 -1.12
C ARG A 153 6.75 4.82 -0.88
N LEU A 154 6.24 3.70 -1.41
CA LEU A 154 6.88 2.38 -1.27
C LEU A 154 8.23 2.34 -1.98
N HIS A 155 8.33 2.90 -3.20
CA HIS A 155 9.60 2.98 -3.92
C HIS A 155 10.61 3.89 -3.19
N ALA A 156 10.14 4.98 -2.56
CA ALA A 156 10.97 5.82 -1.72
C ALA A 156 11.49 5.07 -0.49
N VAL A 157 10.65 4.24 0.16
CA VAL A 157 11.12 3.35 1.24
C VAL A 157 12.12 2.34 0.69
N ALA A 158 11.84 1.68 -0.44
CA ALA A 158 12.73 0.67 -1.02
C ALA A 158 14.13 1.21 -1.35
N TRP A 159 14.25 2.48 -1.79
CA TRP A 159 15.52 3.16 -2.06
C TRP A 159 16.08 3.97 -0.87
N ASP A 160 15.38 4.03 0.26
CA ASP A 160 15.65 4.96 1.37
C ASP A 160 15.74 6.44 0.91
N ASP A 161 14.91 6.85 -0.07
CA ASP A 161 14.81 8.22 -0.55
C ASP A 161 13.90 9.06 0.37
N LEU A 162 14.52 9.63 1.40
CA LEU A 162 13.85 10.48 2.39
C LEU A 162 13.09 11.67 1.77
N LYS A 163 13.63 12.24 0.68
CA LYS A 163 13.06 13.44 0.07
C LYS A 163 11.74 13.10 -0.60
N SER A 164 11.75 12.09 -1.47
CA SER A 164 10.54 11.64 -2.15
C SER A 164 9.52 11.09 -1.15
N PHE A 165 9.96 10.36 -0.13
CA PHE A 165 9.08 9.86 0.94
C PHE A 165 8.29 10.98 1.61
N ASN A 166 8.98 12.04 2.08
CA ASN A 166 8.33 13.16 2.75
C ASN A 166 7.34 13.92 1.85
N LEU A 167 7.58 13.96 0.53
CA LEU A 167 6.64 14.57 -0.43
C LEU A 167 5.33 13.78 -0.59
N THR A 168 5.30 12.49 -0.21
CA THR A 168 4.11 11.64 -0.30
C THR A 168 3.21 11.67 0.93
N LEU A 169 3.65 12.34 2.00
CA LEU A 169 2.91 12.39 3.25
C LEU A 169 1.87 13.51 3.21
N SER A 170 0.70 13.25 3.79
CA SER A 170 -0.37 14.24 3.98
C SER A 170 0.09 15.41 4.86
N ASP A 171 -0.43 16.62 4.61
CA ASP A 171 -0.22 17.77 5.51
C ASP A 171 -0.99 17.61 6.84
N HIS A 172 -2.02 16.75 6.86
CA HIS A 172 -2.76 16.38 8.08
C HIS A 172 -1.99 15.32 8.89
N GLU A 173 -1.49 15.71 10.05
CA GLU A 173 -0.56 14.93 10.89
C GLU A 173 -1.03 13.49 11.19
N PRO A 174 -2.27 13.23 11.67
CA PRO A 174 -2.73 11.84 11.88
C PRO A 174 -2.65 10.96 10.63
N SER A 175 -2.92 11.54 9.45
CA SER A 175 -2.87 10.79 8.19
C SER A 175 -1.42 10.58 7.74
N ALA A 176 -0.55 11.56 7.93
CA ALA A 176 0.88 11.45 7.66
C ALA A 176 1.53 10.35 8.51
N ARG A 177 1.20 10.31 9.81
CA ARG A 177 1.65 9.31 10.78
C ARG A 177 1.27 7.89 10.33
N TYR A 178 -0.01 7.68 10.03
CA TYR A 178 -0.51 6.41 9.45
C TYR A 178 0.25 6.03 8.18
N GLN A 179 0.31 6.93 7.20
CA GLN A 179 0.95 6.68 5.90
C GLN A 179 2.43 6.30 6.05
N ALA A 180 3.15 7.00 6.93
CA ALA A 180 4.57 6.80 7.12
C ALA A 180 4.88 5.46 7.82
N ALA A 181 4.21 5.20 8.95
CA ALA A 181 4.45 3.99 9.73
C ALA A 181 3.95 2.74 9.01
N TYR A 182 2.78 2.80 8.36
CA TYR A 182 2.25 1.70 7.56
C TYR A 182 3.14 1.35 6.37
N ALA A 183 3.64 2.35 5.63
CA ALA A 183 4.55 2.09 4.51
C ALA A 183 5.86 1.45 4.97
N LEU A 184 6.43 1.91 6.09
CA LEU A 184 7.67 1.33 6.62
C LEU A 184 7.46 -0.08 7.19
N ALA A 185 6.29 -0.37 7.78
CA ALA A 185 5.94 -1.66 8.37
C ALA A 185 5.92 -2.82 7.34
N ARG A 186 5.82 -2.50 6.05
CA ARG A 186 5.79 -3.47 4.94
C ARG A 186 7.19 -3.94 4.49
N PHE A 187 8.26 -3.38 5.07
CA PHE A 187 9.65 -3.73 4.78
C PHE A 187 10.34 -4.33 6.02
N PRO A 188 11.50 -5.01 5.87
CA PRO A 188 12.30 -5.43 7.01
C PRO A 188 12.71 -4.24 7.87
N VAL A 189 12.79 -4.47 9.18
CA VAL A 189 13.31 -3.48 10.14
C VAL A 189 14.75 -3.13 9.77
N ALA A 190 14.99 -1.85 9.51
CA ALA A 190 16.28 -1.35 9.02
C ALA A 190 16.62 -0.01 9.71
N PRO A 191 17.06 -0.04 10.99
CA PRO A 191 17.29 1.16 11.80
C PRO A 191 18.39 2.10 11.28
N GLU A 192 19.23 1.60 10.38
CA GLU A 192 20.29 2.34 9.71
C GLU A 192 19.79 3.25 8.57
N THR A 193 18.56 3.03 8.10
CA THR A 193 17.99 3.79 6.97
C THR A 193 17.53 5.18 7.42
N ARG A 194 17.69 6.18 6.54
CA ARG A 194 17.36 7.58 6.82
C ARG A 194 15.88 7.76 7.17
N ILE A 195 14.99 7.06 6.45
CA ILE A 195 13.54 7.10 6.73
C ILE A 195 13.26 6.53 8.12
N HIS A 196 13.82 5.37 8.48
CA HIS A 196 13.60 4.79 9.80
C HIS A 196 14.14 5.70 10.91
N GLN A 197 15.35 6.27 10.73
CA GLN A 197 15.94 7.19 11.69
C GLN A 197 15.09 8.46 11.87
N GLN A 198 14.57 9.05 10.78
CA GLN A 198 13.71 10.22 10.87
C GLN A 198 12.42 9.91 11.63
N LEU A 199 11.76 8.79 11.32
CA LEU A 199 10.52 8.41 11.99
C LEU A 199 10.73 8.02 13.45
N SER A 200 11.88 7.42 13.79
CA SER A 200 12.23 7.07 15.17
C SER A 200 12.41 8.27 16.11
N LEU A 201 12.53 9.48 15.56
CA LEU A 201 12.55 10.72 16.35
C LEU A 201 11.15 11.13 16.81
N LEU A 202 10.09 10.60 16.18
CA LEU A 202 8.71 10.85 16.57
C LEU A 202 8.36 9.97 17.77
N GLU A 203 7.85 10.58 18.83
CA GLU A 203 7.49 9.86 20.06
C GLU A 203 6.46 8.76 19.81
N THR A 204 5.50 9.02 18.91
CA THR A 204 4.42 8.08 18.57
C THR A 204 4.89 6.89 17.74
N PHE A 205 6.04 6.99 17.05
CA PHE A 205 6.50 5.95 16.13
C PHE A 205 6.75 4.61 16.84
N LYS A 206 7.18 4.66 18.10
CA LYS A 206 7.39 3.46 18.92
C LYS A 206 6.10 2.68 19.17
N LEU A 207 4.97 3.37 19.22
CA LEU A 207 3.64 2.76 19.39
C LEU A 207 3.07 2.32 18.04
N ASP A 208 3.17 3.19 17.02
CA ASP A 208 2.63 2.96 15.68
C ASP A 208 3.29 1.80 14.95
N PHE A 209 4.62 1.74 14.99
CA PHE A 209 5.36 0.88 14.10
C PHE A 209 5.09 -0.61 14.39
N PRO A 210 5.12 -1.08 15.65
CA PRO A 210 4.68 -2.43 15.99
C PRO A 210 3.19 -2.69 15.66
N TYR A 211 2.31 -1.70 15.91
CA TYR A 211 0.89 -1.77 15.56
C TYR A 211 0.69 -2.07 14.07
N TYR A 212 1.24 -1.24 13.16
CA TYR A 212 1.08 -1.47 11.73
C TYR A 212 1.78 -2.73 11.23
N ARG A 213 2.90 -3.14 11.85
CA ARG A 213 3.54 -4.43 11.54
C ARG A 213 2.64 -5.62 11.90
N SER A 214 1.90 -5.51 12.99
CA SER A 214 0.88 -6.50 13.39
C SER A 214 -0.22 -6.62 12.33
N GLY A 215 -0.70 -5.48 11.82
CA GLY A 215 -1.70 -5.43 10.74
C GLY A 215 -1.21 -6.05 9.43
N VAL A 216 0.03 -5.75 9.02
CA VAL A 216 0.67 -6.39 7.86
C VAL A 216 0.75 -7.91 8.06
N LEU A 217 1.23 -8.37 9.22
CA LEU A 217 1.28 -9.79 9.55
C LEU A 217 -0.09 -10.46 9.48
N ARG A 218 -1.14 -9.81 10.03
CA ARG A 218 -2.52 -10.32 10.00
C ARG A 218 -3.05 -10.44 8.57
N SER A 219 -2.75 -9.48 7.70
CA SER A 219 -3.19 -9.48 6.29
C SER A 219 -2.56 -10.64 5.49
N GLN A 220 -1.31 -11.01 5.79
CA GLN A 220 -0.59 -12.08 5.09
C GLN A 220 -1.14 -13.48 5.38
N LEU A 221 -1.89 -13.67 6.47
CA LEU A 221 -2.53 -14.96 6.78
C LEU A 221 -3.60 -15.38 5.76
N GLU A 222 -4.22 -14.41 5.09
CA GLU A 222 -5.18 -14.62 3.99
C GLU A 222 -4.46 -14.75 2.63
N GLY A 223 -3.22 -14.27 2.56
CA GLY A 223 -2.41 -14.17 1.33
C GLY A 223 -1.28 -15.20 1.25
N GLU A 224 -0.14 -14.75 0.74
CA GLU A 224 1.14 -15.46 0.85
C GLU A 224 1.84 -14.98 2.12
N TYR A 225 2.27 -15.92 2.96
CA TYR A 225 2.89 -15.58 4.24
C TYR A 225 4.39 -15.40 4.10
N THR A 226 4.86 -14.20 4.43
CA THR A 226 6.25 -13.77 4.31
C THR A 226 6.71 -13.07 5.59
N SER A 227 6.25 -13.59 6.74
CA SER A 227 6.72 -13.19 8.07
C SER A 227 6.41 -11.73 8.46
N GLY A 228 5.39 -11.12 7.88
CA GLY A 228 5.02 -9.71 8.11
C GLY A 228 5.85 -8.72 7.31
N VAL A 229 6.53 -9.17 6.24
CA VAL A 229 7.28 -8.33 5.30
C VAL A 229 6.71 -8.51 3.90
N ASP A 230 6.25 -7.45 3.24
CA ASP A 230 5.74 -7.54 1.87
C ASP A 230 6.84 -7.39 0.83
N TYR A 231 7.83 -6.53 1.11
CA TYR A 231 8.79 -6.04 0.15
C TYR A 231 10.22 -6.06 0.66
N VAL A 232 11.17 -6.13 -0.27
CA VAL A 232 12.61 -6.05 -0.01
C VAL A 232 13.12 -4.69 -0.49
N ARG A 233 14.06 -4.10 0.25
CA ARG A 233 14.74 -2.87 -0.16
C ARG A 233 15.65 -3.13 -1.36
N PHE A 234 15.83 -2.11 -2.19
CA PHE A 234 16.78 -2.19 -3.29
C PHE A 234 18.21 -2.01 -2.78
N GLU A 235 19.16 -2.67 -3.45
CA GLU A 235 20.58 -2.55 -3.16
C GLU A 235 21.32 -1.84 -4.30
N GLY A 236 22.43 -1.17 -3.96
CA GLY A 236 23.34 -0.55 -4.92
C GLY A 236 22.93 0.86 -5.35
N VAL A 237 23.28 1.22 -6.58
CA VAL A 237 23.04 2.56 -7.13
C VAL A 237 21.59 2.68 -7.57
N GLN A 238 20.93 3.77 -7.15
CA GLN A 238 19.55 4.07 -7.52
C GLN A 238 19.37 4.10 -9.04
N ARG A 239 18.30 3.45 -9.51
CA ARG A 239 17.91 3.35 -10.91
C ARG A 239 16.39 3.48 -11.07
N ALA A 240 15.94 3.67 -12.29
CA ALA A 240 14.52 3.76 -12.62
C ALA A 240 13.80 2.44 -12.29
N THR A 241 13.01 2.46 -11.21
CA THR A 241 12.22 1.31 -10.72
C THR A 241 10.73 1.57 -10.77
N LEU A 242 10.30 2.83 -10.69
CA LEU A 242 8.91 3.21 -10.90
C LEU A 242 8.79 3.84 -12.29
N ARG A 243 8.16 3.12 -13.22
CA ARG A 243 8.02 3.51 -14.64
C ARG A 243 6.60 4.02 -14.95
N PRO A 244 6.40 4.83 -16.00
CA PRO A 244 5.09 5.40 -16.33
C PRO A 244 4.05 4.31 -16.65
N GLN A 245 2.93 4.30 -15.91
CA GLN A 245 1.91 3.24 -15.89
C GLN A 245 2.53 1.83 -15.80
N GLY A 246 3.69 1.70 -15.16
CA GLY A 246 4.33 0.45 -14.82
C GLY A 246 3.68 -0.16 -13.58
N GLY A 247 3.84 -1.47 -13.42
CA GLY A 247 3.54 -2.11 -12.14
C GLY A 247 4.65 -1.82 -11.12
N ASP A 248 4.37 -2.16 -9.87
CA ASP A 248 5.33 -2.18 -8.78
C ASP A 248 6.50 -3.14 -9.12
N GLU A 249 7.70 -2.58 -9.38
CA GLU A 249 8.93 -3.36 -9.61
C GLU A 249 9.68 -3.67 -8.31
N ILE A 250 9.13 -3.32 -7.14
CA ILE A 250 9.73 -3.65 -5.85
C ILE A 250 9.72 -5.16 -5.67
N GLU A 251 10.88 -5.73 -5.32
CA GLU A 251 10.99 -7.16 -5.07
C GLU A 251 10.10 -7.54 -3.87
N ARG A 252 9.23 -8.53 -4.08
CA ARG A 252 8.40 -9.11 -3.02
C ARG A 252 9.26 -10.01 -2.13
N ALA A 253 8.99 -9.97 -0.83
CA ALA A 253 9.59 -10.92 0.10
C ALA A 253 9.20 -12.35 -0.26
N LYS A 254 10.07 -13.31 0.04
CA LYS A 254 9.84 -14.74 -0.21
C LYS A 254 9.54 -15.47 1.11
N PRO A 255 8.72 -16.53 1.11
CA PRO A 255 8.49 -17.33 2.31
C PRO A 255 9.80 -17.85 2.90
N GLY A 256 9.97 -17.69 4.22
CA GLY A 256 11.17 -18.13 4.94
C GLY A 256 12.41 -17.25 4.76
N GLN A 257 12.31 -16.13 4.03
CA GLN A 257 13.43 -15.18 3.88
C GLN A 257 13.70 -14.39 5.16
N PHE A 258 12.65 -14.04 5.90
CA PHE A 258 12.69 -13.23 7.12
C PHE A 258 12.10 -13.99 8.30
N LYS A 259 12.54 -13.63 9.51
CA LYS A 259 11.90 -14.07 10.75
C LYS A 259 10.57 -13.35 10.95
N GLY A 260 9.59 -14.04 11.53
CA GLY A 260 8.30 -13.43 11.87
C GLY A 260 8.47 -12.32 12.89
N LEU A 261 7.64 -11.27 12.81
CA LEU A 261 7.53 -10.24 13.86
C LEU A 261 7.42 -10.88 15.25
N HIS A 262 6.58 -11.92 15.38
CA HIS A 262 6.33 -12.64 16.62
C HIS A 262 7.52 -13.49 17.12
N GLU A 263 8.56 -13.64 16.31
CA GLU A 263 9.81 -14.35 16.62
C GLU A 263 10.98 -13.39 16.92
N GLU A 264 10.78 -12.08 16.74
CA GLU A 264 11.83 -11.08 16.97
C GLU A 264 12.04 -10.85 18.48
N PRO A 265 13.30 -10.63 18.93
CA PRO A 265 13.58 -10.37 20.34
C PRO A 265 12.85 -9.17 20.95
N GLY A 266 12.49 -8.18 20.12
CA GLY A 266 11.78 -6.96 20.55
C GLY A 266 10.27 -7.14 20.75
N PHE A 267 9.68 -8.23 20.25
CA PHE A 267 8.22 -8.39 20.19
C PHE A 267 7.54 -8.29 21.56
N SER A 268 8.11 -8.90 22.60
CA SER A 268 7.55 -8.84 23.95
C SER A 268 7.64 -7.44 24.58
N LEU A 269 8.70 -6.69 24.26
CA LEU A 269 8.81 -5.30 24.71
C LEU A 269 7.77 -4.43 24.00
N ASP A 270 7.68 -4.53 22.68
CA ASP A 270 6.72 -3.79 21.87
C ASP A 270 5.27 -4.08 22.32
N LEU A 271 4.95 -5.34 22.59
CA LEU A 271 3.64 -5.76 23.11
C LEU A 271 3.37 -5.22 24.52
N THR A 272 4.39 -5.09 25.36
CA THR A 272 4.23 -4.53 26.71
C THR A 272 3.97 -3.02 26.66
N GLU A 273 4.60 -2.32 25.71
CA GLU A 273 4.45 -0.87 25.55
C GLU A 273 3.12 -0.46 24.91
N ASN A 274 2.54 -1.30 24.03
CA ASN A 274 1.29 -1.00 23.33
C ASN A 274 0.36 -2.22 23.16
N MET A 275 0.04 -2.88 24.27
CA MET A 275 -0.67 -4.17 24.23
C MET A 275 -2.05 -4.10 23.57
N GLU A 276 -2.87 -3.13 23.97
CA GLU A 276 -4.27 -3.06 23.56
C GLU A 276 -4.40 -2.84 22.05
N GLU A 277 -3.71 -1.84 21.51
CA GLU A 277 -3.76 -1.52 20.08
C GLU A 277 -3.19 -2.67 19.22
N ILE A 278 -2.09 -3.30 19.64
CA ILE A 278 -1.47 -4.40 18.87
C ILE A 278 -2.37 -5.65 18.86
N ILE A 279 -3.03 -5.96 19.98
CA ILE A 279 -3.99 -7.07 20.05
C ILE A 279 -5.21 -6.75 19.18
N HIS A 280 -5.76 -5.54 19.27
CA HIS A 280 -6.87 -5.09 18.42
C HIS A 280 -6.54 -5.27 16.95
N GLU A 281 -5.43 -4.73 16.48
CA GLU A 281 -5.04 -4.79 15.07
C GLU A 281 -4.93 -6.22 14.54
N PHE A 282 -4.48 -7.16 15.38
CA PHE A 282 -4.30 -8.55 14.95
C PHE A 282 -5.57 -9.39 15.09
N PHE A 283 -6.30 -9.22 16.19
CA PHE A 283 -7.34 -10.15 16.64
C PHE A 283 -8.76 -9.58 16.53
N GLU A 284 -8.96 -8.30 16.20
CA GLU A 284 -10.31 -7.77 15.97
C GLU A 284 -11.03 -8.58 14.89
N VAL A 285 -12.32 -8.86 15.14
CA VAL A 285 -13.16 -9.65 14.22
C VAL A 285 -13.43 -8.83 12.97
N LYS A 286 -12.93 -9.29 11.81
CA LYS A 286 -13.36 -8.72 10.54
C LYS A 286 -14.76 -9.21 10.20
N ARG A 287 -15.62 -8.30 9.74
CA ARG A 287 -17.00 -8.63 9.30
C ARG A 287 -17.03 -9.54 8.07
N GLU A 288 -15.93 -9.65 7.35
CA GLU A 288 -15.79 -10.48 6.16
C GLU A 288 -15.56 -11.95 6.55
N GLU A 289 -15.78 -12.84 5.57
CA GLU A 289 -15.48 -14.26 5.72
C GLU A 289 -13.99 -14.47 6.03
N CYS A 290 -13.68 -15.40 6.94
CA CYS A 290 -12.31 -15.71 7.31
C CYS A 290 -11.61 -16.50 6.18
N ARG A 291 -10.84 -15.80 5.33
CA ARG A 291 -10.21 -16.38 4.13
C ARG A 291 -8.81 -16.94 4.36
N ILE A 292 -8.56 -17.51 5.53
CA ILE A 292 -7.24 -18.06 5.86
C ILE A 292 -7.02 -19.34 5.07
N LYS A 293 -5.88 -19.42 4.36
CA LYS A 293 -5.53 -20.61 3.58
C LYS A 293 -5.31 -21.80 4.51
N PRO A 294 -5.70 -23.03 4.13
CA PRO A 294 -5.54 -24.21 4.99
C PRO A 294 -4.12 -24.43 5.56
N ASN A 295 -3.08 -24.12 4.77
CA ASN A 295 -1.68 -24.26 5.18
C ASN A 295 -1.23 -23.18 6.19
N SER A 296 -1.97 -22.07 6.31
CA SER A 296 -1.64 -20.95 7.19
C SER A 296 -2.23 -21.09 8.59
N TRP A 297 -3.14 -22.04 8.85
CA TRP A 297 -3.72 -22.24 10.20
C TRP A 297 -2.67 -22.55 11.26
N ARG A 298 -1.59 -23.26 10.91
CA ARG A 298 -0.46 -23.49 11.82
C ARG A 298 0.17 -22.18 12.27
N LEU A 299 0.25 -21.19 11.39
CA LEU A 299 0.84 -19.88 11.68
C LEU A 299 -0.05 -19.06 12.60
N VAL A 300 -1.38 -19.13 12.44
CA VAL A 300 -2.33 -18.51 13.38
C VAL A 300 -2.09 -19.02 14.80
N ASP A 301 -1.97 -20.35 14.94
CA ASP A 301 -1.73 -20.96 16.24
C ASP A 301 -0.36 -20.57 16.83
N GLU A 302 0.66 -20.51 15.97
CA GLU A 302 2.02 -20.13 16.35
C GLU A 302 2.09 -18.69 16.83
N ILE A 303 1.52 -17.75 16.06
CA ILE A 303 1.48 -16.32 16.40
C ILE A 303 0.68 -16.12 17.68
N THR A 304 -0.51 -16.74 17.82
CA THR A 304 -1.32 -16.61 19.04
C THR A 304 -0.57 -17.11 20.28
N ARG A 305 0.18 -18.22 20.17
CA ARG A 305 1.04 -18.69 21.27
C ARG A 305 2.18 -17.72 21.56
N ALA A 306 2.75 -17.08 20.54
CA ALA A 306 3.81 -16.08 20.72
C ALA A 306 3.30 -14.84 21.45
N PHE A 307 2.09 -14.33 21.14
CA PHE A 307 1.44 -13.27 21.90
C PHE A 307 1.30 -13.62 23.39
N MET A 308 0.80 -14.83 23.69
CA MET A 308 0.67 -15.28 25.08
C MET A 308 2.02 -15.45 25.78
N ALA A 309 3.03 -15.99 25.08
CA ALA A 309 4.38 -16.12 25.62
C ALA A 309 5.07 -14.76 25.85
N ALA A 310 4.70 -13.75 25.07
CA ALA A 310 5.18 -12.38 25.17
C ALA A 310 4.51 -11.58 26.29
N GLY A 311 3.47 -12.11 26.94
CA GLY A 311 2.83 -11.51 28.12
C GLY A 311 1.36 -11.12 27.94
N ALA A 312 0.76 -11.30 26.75
CA ALA A 312 -0.67 -11.06 26.56
C ALA A 312 -1.50 -12.20 27.20
N ASP A 313 -2.21 -11.89 28.28
CA ASP A 313 -3.10 -12.87 28.92
C ASP A 313 -4.22 -13.31 27.96
N ALA A 314 -4.64 -14.57 28.06
CA ALA A 314 -5.72 -15.12 27.24
C ALA A 314 -7.04 -14.35 27.46
N LYS A 315 -7.27 -13.83 28.67
CA LYS A 315 -8.43 -12.98 28.97
C LYS A 315 -8.38 -11.65 28.21
N ALA A 316 -7.20 -11.02 28.09
CA ALA A 316 -7.02 -9.80 27.33
C ALA A 316 -7.22 -10.04 25.82
N LEU A 317 -6.66 -11.13 25.30
CA LEU A 317 -6.85 -11.53 23.89
C LEU A 317 -8.32 -11.76 23.55
N VAL A 318 -9.09 -12.42 24.43
CA VAL A 318 -10.53 -12.63 24.24
C VAL A 318 -11.33 -11.33 24.37
N ALA A 319 -10.97 -10.45 25.30
CA ALA A 319 -11.65 -9.17 25.51
C ALA A 319 -11.52 -8.25 24.28
N LEU A 320 -10.30 -8.03 23.82
CA LEU A 320 -10.00 -7.07 22.75
C LEU A 320 -10.28 -7.66 21.36
N GLY A 321 -10.04 -8.96 21.15
CA GLY A 321 -10.28 -9.60 19.86
C GLY A 321 -11.76 -9.91 19.59
N PRO A 322 -12.24 -11.11 19.95
CA PRO A 322 -13.61 -11.56 19.64
C PRO A 322 -14.72 -10.79 20.36
N CYS A 323 -14.47 -10.25 21.57
CA CYS A 323 -15.48 -9.44 22.27
C CYS A 323 -15.45 -7.95 21.89
N SER A 324 -14.42 -7.53 21.12
CA SER A 324 -14.25 -6.16 20.62
C SER A 324 -14.41 -5.06 21.70
N GLN A 325 -13.90 -5.30 22.91
CA GLN A 325 -13.86 -4.28 23.96
C GLN A 325 -12.86 -3.17 23.60
N GLU A 326 -13.19 -1.91 23.85
CA GLU A 326 -12.29 -0.80 23.52
C GLU A 326 -10.99 -0.83 24.35
N ASP A 327 -11.09 -1.20 25.63
CA ASP A 327 -9.99 -1.23 26.60
C ASP A 327 -10.05 -2.47 27.52
N LEU A 328 -9.04 -2.65 28.37
CA LEU A 328 -8.98 -3.71 29.38
C LEU A 328 -9.57 -3.32 30.75
N ASP A 329 -10.16 -2.13 30.90
CA ASP A 329 -10.73 -1.67 32.18
C ASP A 329 -12.00 -2.46 32.53
N THR A 330 -12.78 -2.85 31.51
CA THR A 330 -14.00 -3.64 31.68
C THR A 330 -13.89 -4.99 30.98
N LEU A 331 -13.35 -5.97 31.69
CA LEU A 331 -13.19 -7.31 31.13
C LEU A 331 -14.55 -8.03 31.00
N PRO A 332 -14.80 -8.75 29.89
CA PRO A 332 -16.04 -9.47 29.70
C PRO A 332 -16.19 -10.59 30.74
N SER A 333 -17.43 -10.81 31.16
CA SER A 333 -17.83 -11.99 31.90
C SER A 333 -17.63 -13.25 31.05
N LEU A 334 -17.53 -14.41 31.70
CA LEU A 334 -17.45 -15.70 31.00
C LEU A 334 -18.63 -15.87 30.03
N LYS A 335 -19.82 -15.47 30.47
CA LYS A 335 -21.04 -15.51 29.65
C LYS A 335 -20.89 -14.68 28.37
N GLU A 336 -20.45 -13.42 28.47
CA GLU A 336 -20.25 -12.55 27.31
C GLU A 336 -19.18 -13.10 26.36
N ALA A 337 -18.07 -13.59 26.90
CA ALA A 337 -17.01 -14.20 26.10
C ALA A 337 -17.47 -15.45 25.34
N LEU A 338 -18.34 -16.26 25.97
CA LEU A 338 -18.92 -17.45 25.36
C LEU A 338 -20.00 -17.10 24.31
N SER A 339 -20.84 -16.09 24.57
CA SER A 339 -21.80 -15.59 23.58
C SER A 339 -21.08 -15.08 22.33
N ALA A 340 -20.03 -14.28 22.50
CA ALA A 340 -19.19 -13.82 21.38
C ALA A 340 -18.62 -15.00 20.58
N LEU A 341 -18.09 -16.04 21.24
CA LEU A 341 -17.60 -17.24 20.57
C LEU A 341 -18.69 -17.98 19.76
N GLY A 342 -19.90 -18.06 20.30
CA GLY A 342 -21.04 -18.73 19.67
C GLY A 342 -21.53 -18.04 18.41
N GLU A 343 -21.39 -16.72 18.33
CA GLU A 343 -21.79 -15.90 17.17
C GLU A 343 -20.80 -15.96 16.00
N LEU A 344 -19.57 -16.38 16.26
CA LEU A 344 -18.54 -16.50 15.23
C LEU A 344 -18.83 -17.65 14.25
N SER A 345 -18.46 -17.46 12.98
CA SER A 345 -18.40 -18.56 12.02
C SER A 345 -17.38 -19.62 12.43
N VAL A 346 -17.47 -20.83 11.85
CA VAL A 346 -16.55 -21.95 12.15
C VAL A 346 -15.09 -21.58 11.93
N ASP A 347 -14.77 -20.87 10.84
CA ASP A 347 -13.39 -20.46 10.55
C ASP A 347 -12.89 -19.40 11.55
N TRP A 348 -13.74 -18.47 11.95
CA TRP A 348 -13.40 -17.52 13.02
C TRP A 348 -13.21 -18.23 14.37
N GLN A 349 -14.04 -19.22 14.70
CA GLN A 349 -13.82 -20.06 15.88
C GLN A 349 -12.46 -20.80 15.81
N ARG A 350 -12.07 -21.29 14.63
CA ARG A 350 -10.76 -21.91 14.41
C ARG A 350 -9.62 -20.92 14.61
N PHE A 351 -9.79 -19.67 14.15
CA PHE A 351 -8.81 -18.59 14.32
C PHE A 351 -8.54 -18.29 15.79
N TYR A 352 -9.58 -18.14 16.61
CA TYR A 352 -9.46 -17.83 18.04
C TYR A 352 -9.28 -19.08 18.93
N GLN A 353 -9.12 -20.26 18.34
CA GLN A 353 -9.10 -21.53 19.08
C GLN A 353 -8.06 -21.56 20.20
N VAL A 354 -6.84 -21.09 19.92
CA VAL A 354 -5.73 -21.15 20.86
C VAL A 354 -5.97 -20.26 22.08
N MET A 355 -6.44 -19.02 21.86
CA MET A 355 -6.73 -18.10 22.97
C MET A 355 -7.92 -18.57 23.80
N TYR A 356 -9.00 -19.05 23.19
CA TYR A 356 -10.16 -19.55 23.93
C TYR A 356 -9.82 -20.80 24.72
N ARG A 357 -8.99 -21.71 24.18
CA ARG A 357 -8.53 -22.87 24.95
C ARG A 357 -7.74 -22.46 26.19
N ALA A 358 -6.86 -21.46 26.08
CA ALA A 358 -6.11 -20.95 27.21
C ALA A 358 -7.03 -20.24 28.23
N TYR A 359 -7.94 -19.38 27.75
CA TYR A 359 -8.91 -18.67 28.58
C TYR A 359 -9.82 -19.61 29.36
N LEU A 360 -10.40 -20.61 28.68
CA LEU A 360 -11.32 -21.58 29.29
C LEU A 360 -10.63 -22.54 30.26
N SER A 361 -9.31 -22.70 30.21
CA SER A 361 -8.58 -23.55 31.15
C SER A 361 -8.59 -23.02 32.60
N GLY A 362 -8.96 -21.74 32.79
CA GLY A 362 -9.14 -21.14 34.11
C GLY A 362 -10.48 -21.43 34.77
N PHE A 363 -11.41 -22.10 34.08
CA PHE A 363 -12.77 -22.38 34.57
C PHE A 363 -13.03 -23.88 34.63
N ASP A 364 -13.94 -24.29 35.51
CA ASP A 364 -14.38 -25.68 35.54
C ASP A 364 -15.42 -25.96 34.44
N HIS A 365 -15.58 -27.23 34.05
CA HIS A 365 -16.51 -27.62 32.99
C HIS A 365 -17.96 -27.23 33.29
N ALA A 366 -18.37 -27.31 34.56
CA ALA A 366 -19.75 -27.05 34.96
C ALA A 366 -20.08 -25.55 34.84
N GLU A 367 -19.14 -24.70 35.20
CA GLU A 367 -19.20 -23.25 35.09
C GLU A 367 -19.27 -22.82 33.62
N VAL A 368 -18.43 -23.39 32.75
CA VAL A 368 -18.49 -23.11 31.30
C VAL A 368 -19.85 -23.51 30.71
N VAL A 369 -20.35 -24.72 31.03
CA VAL A 369 -21.67 -25.18 30.55
C VAL A 369 -22.80 -24.31 31.08
N ALA A 370 -22.76 -23.93 32.35
CA ALA A 370 -23.79 -23.08 32.97
C ALA A 370 -23.86 -21.66 32.38
N ASN A 371 -22.76 -21.19 31.78
CA ASN A 371 -22.67 -19.87 31.15
C ASN A 371 -22.89 -19.91 29.62
N CYS A 372 -23.09 -21.08 29.00
CA CYS A 372 -23.49 -21.18 27.60
C CYS A 372 -24.97 -20.82 27.44
N GLU A 373 -25.30 -19.79 26.64
CA GLU A 373 -26.69 -19.34 26.47
C GLU A 373 -27.53 -20.25 25.56
N ASN A 374 -26.90 -20.93 24.60
CA ASN A 374 -27.56 -21.76 23.61
C ASN A 374 -26.67 -22.94 23.16
N ASP A 375 -27.26 -23.80 22.32
CA ASP A 375 -26.61 -25.01 21.82
C ASP A 375 -25.43 -24.68 20.89
N GLU A 376 -25.51 -23.57 20.17
CA GLU A 376 -24.48 -23.06 19.26
C GLU A 376 -23.22 -22.66 20.02
N THR A 377 -23.37 -21.95 21.14
CA THR A 377 -22.27 -21.58 22.04
C THR A 377 -21.59 -22.81 22.61
N LEU A 378 -22.36 -23.80 23.09
CA LEU A 378 -21.78 -25.03 23.63
C LEU A 378 -21.07 -25.86 22.54
N ALA A 379 -21.62 -25.89 21.32
CA ALA A 379 -20.96 -26.52 20.17
C ALA A 379 -19.66 -25.78 19.78
N ALA A 380 -19.64 -24.45 19.85
CA ALA A 380 -18.44 -23.65 19.59
C ALA A 380 -17.35 -23.90 20.65
N VAL A 381 -17.71 -24.00 21.93
CA VAL A 381 -16.81 -24.40 23.02
C VAL A 381 -16.19 -25.76 22.75
N TYR A 382 -17.00 -26.74 22.34
CA TYR A 382 -16.49 -28.06 21.92
C TYR A 382 -15.51 -27.93 20.76
N ARG A 383 -15.81 -27.15 19.71
CA ARG A 383 -14.93 -27.00 18.54
C ARG A 383 -13.57 -26.40 18.90
N VAL A 384 -13.52 -25.39 19.77
CA VAL A 384 -12.24 -24.76 20.14
C VAL A 384 -11.44 -25.61 21.14
N THR A 385 -12.10 -26.28 22.08
CA THR A 385 -11.40 -27.09 23.10
C THR A 385 -11.09 -28.51 22.62
N ASN A 386 -11.91 -29.06 21.73
CA ASN A 386 -11.97 -30.48 21.38
C ASN A 386 -12.21 -31.40 22.60
N ASP A 387 -12.84 -30.87 23.65
CA ASP A 387 -13.14 -31.62 24.86
C ASP A 387 -14.55 -32.25 24.80
N LYS A 388 -14.58 -33.57 24.78
CA LYS A 388 -15.82 -34.37 24.69
C LYS A 388 -16.76 -34.17 25.88
N ALA A 389 -16.29 -33.66 27.01
CA ALA A 389 -17.14 -33.36 28.15
C ALA A 389 -18.23 -32.34 27.79
N TYR A 390 -17.91 -31.31 27.00
CA TYR A 390 -18.88 -30.31 26.55
C TYR A 390 -19.92 -30.90 25.59
N LEU A 391 -19.50 -31.81 24.71
CA LEU A 391 -20.39 -32.54 23.81
C LEU A 391 -21.35 -33.49 24.56
N GLN A 392 -20.88 -34.07 25.68
CA GLN A 392 -21.66 -34.95 26.55
C GLN A 392 -22.67 -34.18 27.41
N ALA A 393 -22.31 -32.98 27.85
CA ALA A 393 -23.21 -32.07 28.57
C ALA A 393 -24.33 -31.52 27.69
N GLY A 394 -24.09 -31.41 26.37
CA GLY A 394 -25.04 -30.92 25.39
C GLY A 394 -26.17 -31.90 25.03
N ASN A 395 -27.23 -31.36 24.42
CA ASN A 395 -28.36 -32.14 23.91
C ASN A 395 -28.05 -32.77 22.53
N ALA A 396 -29.05 -33.38 21.89
CA ALA A 396 -28.88 -33.99 20.56
C ALA A 396 -28.59 -32.95 19.45
N HIS A 397 -29.07 -31.72 19.60
CA HIS A 397 -28.85 -30.64 18.65
C HIS A 397 -27.39 -30.16 18.67
N VAL A 398 -26.81 -29.94 19.87
CA VAL A 398 -25.37 -29.65 20.04
C VAL A 398 -24.51 -30.70 19.33
N ARG A 399 -24.83 -31.99 19.53
CA ARG A 399 -24.13 -33.09 18.86
C ARG A 399 -24.28 -33.05 17.34
N SER A 400 -25.47 -32.72 16.85
CA SER A 400 -25.71 -32.57 15.42
C SER A 400 -24.89 -31.43 14.82
N ILE A 401 -24.87 -30.25 15.46
CA ILE A 401 -24.10 -29.08 14.98
C ILE A 401 -22.61 -29.41 14.91
N ALA A 402 -22.06 -29.98 15.99
CA ALA A 402 -20.66 -30.32 16.08
C ALA A 402 -20.25 -31.36 15.02
N ILE A 403 -21.03 -32.44 14.88
CA ILE A 403 -20.71 -33.53 13.96
C ILE A 403 -20.91 -33.11 12.49
N SER A 404 -21.94 -32.32 12.17
CA SER A 404 -22.14 -31.81 10.80
C SER A 404 -20.95 -30.97 10.35
N ALA A 405 -20.46 -30.08 11.22
CA ALA A 405 -19.27 -29.27 10.94
C ALA A 405 -18.01 -30.13 10.77
N ASP A 406 -17.78 -31.12 11.64
CA ASP A 406 -16.62 -32.03 11.57
C ASP A 406 -16.62 -32.88 10.28
N LEU A 407 -17.81 -33.16 9.72
CA LEU A 407 -17.98 -33.92 8.47
C LEU A 407 -18.01 -33.03 7.21
N GLY A 408 -17.96 -31.70 7.35
CA GLY A 408 -18.08 -30.75 6.25
C GLY A 408 -19.45 -30.75 5.56
N LEU A 409 -20.50 -31.05 6.32
CA LEU A 409 -21.89 -31.22 5.86
C LEU A 409 -22.75 -29.96 6.01
#